data_AF-A0A383C188-F1
#
_entry.id   AF-A0A383C188-F1
#
_cell.length_a   1.000
_cell.length_b   1.000
_cell.length_c   1.000
_cell.angle_alpha   90.00
_cell.angle_beta   90.00
_cell.angle_gamma   90.00
#
_symmetry.space_group_name_H-M   'P 1'
#
loop_
_entity.id
_entity.type
_entity.pdbx_description
1 polymer ?
#
loop_
_entity_poly.entity_id
_entity_poly.type
_entity_poly.pdbx_seq_one_letter_code
_entity_poly.pdbx_strand_id
1 'polypeptide(L)'
;SLAFRICAAAGDRQWVKPTKVVEASKAAFGQVVRAGTPLGDDGIDRSYLEAEVRAVIKGRGIRSLEEYLEIQRTGRGTRFDGSRRRQAWAYMEEWNAGMTQRGTADFADTITRAVEHARNLNDPSYRAAVIDEAQDLTLMGLQLVRTLVNGKDDDDRDDGLLIVGDGAQRIYPGAFTLRQAGVEVRGRTTVLRQNYRNTAEILAAATTVLGNGPIVDMDDEDDDSPNQAEEERADASRSGLRP
;
A
#
# COMPACT_ATOMS: atom_id res chain seq x y z
N SER A 1 -6.50 -6.29 15.53
CA SER A 1 -6.69 -6.16 14.07
C SER A 1 -7.06 -7.52 13.47
N LEU A 2 -7.59 -7.56 12.24
CA LEU A 2 -7.92 -8.80 11.51
C LEU A 2 -6.71 -9.75 11.42
N ALA A 3 -5.56 -9.23 10.97
CA ALA A 3 -4.30 -9.98 10.85
C ALA A 3 -3.89 -10.67 12.16
N PHE A 4 -3.98 -9.96 13.29
CA PHE A 4 -3.66 -10.54 14.60
C PHE A 4 -4.57 -11.71 14.97
N ARG A 5 -5.87 -11.65 14.64
CA ARG A 5 -6.80 -12.76 14.90
C ARG A 5 -6.43 -14.00 14.10
N ILE A 6 -6.01 -13.83 12.85
CA ILE A 6 -5.61 -14.93 11.95
C ILE A 6 -4.33 -15.59 12.48
N CYS A 7 -3.30 -14.80 12.79
CA CYS A 7 -2.08 -15.30 13.44
C CYS A 7 -2.41 -16.05 14.75
N ALA A 8 -3.22 -15.44 15.62
CA ALA A 8 -3.57 -16.03 16.91
C ALA A 8 -4.35 -17.35 16.79
N ALA A 9 -5.23 -17.46 15.78
CA ALA A 9 -5.96 -18.70 15.47
C ALA A 9 -5.02 -19.81 14.95
N ALA A 10 -3.94 -19.45 14.26
CA ALA A 10 -2.90 -20.36 13.80
C ALA A 10 -1.84 -20.69 14.89
N GLY A 11 -2.00 -20.17 16.11
CA GLY A 11 -1.05 -20.37 17.21
C GLY A 11 0.16 -19.42 17.22
N ASP A 12 0.27 -18.53 16.22
CA ASP A 12 1.27 -17.46 16.21
C ASP A 12 0.77 -16.27 17.05
N ARG A 13 1.36 -16.11 18.24
CA ARG A 13 1.01 -15.07 19.21
C ARG A 13 2.11 -14.03 19.37
N GLN A 14 2.89 -13.77 18.34
CA GLN A 14 3.89 -12.70 18.40
C GLN A 14 3.20 -11.32 18.47
N TRP A 15 3.22 -10.70 19.64
CA TRP A 15 2.65 -9.37 19.86
C TRP A 15 3.58 -8.25 19.39
N VAL A 16 3.00 -7.23 18.77
CA VAL A 16 3.68 -5.97 18.45
C VAL A 16 3.85 -5.17 19.73
N LYS A 17 5.10 -4.88 20.11
CA LYS A 17 5.45 -3.99 21.23
C LYS A 17 6.00 -2.68 20.67
N PRO A 18 5.18 -1.61 20.53
CA PRO A 18 5.57 -0.40 19.80
C PRO A 18 6.89 0.20 20.24
N THR A 19 7.13 0.29 21.55
CA THR A 19 8.39 0.81 22.11
C THR A 19 9.60 0.02 21.61
N LYS A 20 9.52 -1.32 21.60
CA LYS A 20 10.62 -2.18 21.14
C LYS A 20 10.83 -2.08 19.63
N VAL A 21 9.77 -1.88 18.86
CA VAL A 21 9.85 -1.67 17.40
C VAL A 21 10.58 -0.36 17.10
N VAL A 22 10.23 0.72 17.81
CA VAL A 22 10.88 2.04 17.68
C VAL A 22 12.35 1.98 18.12
N GLU A 23 12.65 1.32 19.23
CA GLU A 23 14.03 1.13 19.70
C GLU A 23 14.87 0.33 18.71
N ALA A 24 14.33 -0.75 18.14
CA ALA A 24 15.01 -1.53 17.11
C ALA A 24 15.27 -0.69 15.85
N SER A 25 14.28 0.06 15.39
CA SER A 25 14.44 0.98 14.25
C SER A 25 15.51 2.03 14.52
N LYS A 26 15.51 2.65 15.71
CA LYS A 26 16.50 3.66 16.09
C LYS A 26 17.92 3.08 16.11
N ALA A 27 18.09 1.88 16.64
CA ALA A 27 19.38 1.19 16.65
C ALA A 27 19.85 0.85 15.22
N ALA A 28 18.97 0.27 14.39
CA ALA A 28 19.27 -0.05 13.00
C ALA A 28 19.65 1.21 12.18
N PHE A 29 18.91 2.31 12.39
CA PHE A 29 19.20 3.58 11.72
C PHE A 29 20.59 4.10 12.09
N GLY A 30 20.94 4.15 13.38
CA GLY A 30 22.28 4.60 13.80
C GLY A 30 23.42 3.66 13.37
N GLN A 31 23.11 2.40 13.08
CA GLN A 31 24.07 1.45 12.56
C GLN A 31 24.31 1.59 11.06
N VAL A 32 23.24 1.75 10.30
CA VAL A 32 23.28 1.69 8.83
C VAL A 32 23.40 3.07 8.20
N VAL A 33 22.78 4.10 8.77
CA VAL A 33 22.74 5.47 8.23
C VAL A 33 23.67 6.35 9.04
N ARG A 34 24.87 6.58 8.48
CA ARG A 34 25.96 7.36 9.10
C ARG A 34 26.53 8.35 8.09
N ALA A 35 27.22 9.37 8.58
CA ALA A 35 27.97 10.29 7.72
C ALA A 35 28.97 9.49 6.85
N GLY A 36 29.03 9.81 5.55
CA GLY A 36 29.82 9.10 4.54
C GLY A 36 29.12 7.88 3.91
N THR A 37 27.84 7.65 4.24
CA THR A 37 27.02 6.65 3.56
C THR A 37 25.96 7.34 2.69
N PRO A 38 25.52 6.74 1.56
CA PRO A 38 24.62 7.42 0.62
C PRO A 38 23.38 8.04 1.25
N LEU A 39 22.63 7.27 2.06
CA LEU A 39 21.43 7.76 2.75
C LEU A 39 21.75 8.75 3.88
N GLY A 40 22.93 8.63 4.50
CA GLY A 40 23.37 9.56 5.53
C GLY A 40 23.73 10.93 4.96
N ASP A 41 24.43 10.95 3.83
CA ASP A 41 24.84 12.16 3.12
C ASP A 41 23.66 12.89 2.48
N ASP A 42 22.63 12.13 2.07
CA ASP A 42 21.35 12.67 1.59
C ASP A 42 20.48 13.29 2.70
N GLY A 43 20.84 13.09 3.97
CA GLY A 43 20.04 13.54 5.11
C GLY A 43 18.69 12.83 5.24
N ILE A 44 18.58 11.58 4.77
CA ILE A 44 17.33 10.81 4.87
C ILE A 44 17.04 10.50 6.32
N ASP A 45 15.89 10.95 6.80
CA ASP A 45 15.48 10.69 8.16
C ASP A 45 14.97 9.25 8.37
N ARG A 46 14.97 8.84 9.64
CA ARG A 46 14.52 7.51 10.05
C ARG A 46 13.06 7.24 9.69
N SER A 47 12.19 8.24 9.80
CA SER A 47 10.76 8.07 9.54
C SER A 47 10.49 7.80 8.05
N TYR A 48 11.27 8.40 7.15
CA TYR A 48 11.23 8.12 5.73
C TYR A 48 11.63 6.68 5.42
N LEU A 49 12.70 6.18 6.04
CA LEU A 49 13.12 4.79 5.89
C LEU A 49 12.15 3.81 6.55
N GLU A 50 11.58 4.14 7.70
CA GLU A 50 10.50 3.33 8.29
C GLU A 50 9.31 3.21 7.33
N ALA A 51 8.90 4.33 6.73
CA ALA A 51 7.82 4.35 5.74
C ALA A 51 8.19 3.56 4.48
N GLU A 52 9.44 3.66 4.01
CA GLU A 52 9.94 2.87 2.88
C GLU A 52 9.83 1.37 3.17
N VAL A 53 10.32 0.93 4.32
CA VAL A 53 10.29 -0.48 4.70
C VAL A 53 8.86 -0.97 4.86
N ARG A 54 7.99 -0.22 5.53
CA ARG A 54 6.61 -0.65 5.81
C ARG A 54 5.72 -0.63 4.57
N ALA A 55 5.80 0.41 3.74
CA ALA A 55 4.90 0.58 2.60
C ALA A 55 5.43 -0.09 1.32
N VAL A 56 6.73 0.02 1.05
CA VAL A 56 7.31 -0.47 -0.20
C VAL A 56 7.83 -1.89 -0.04
N ILE A 57 8.71 -2.15 0.93
CA ILE A 57 9.37 -3.48 1.03
C ILE A 57 8.40 -4.51 1.59
N LYS A 58 8.04 -4.39 2.88
CA LYS A 58 7.12 -5.31 3.56
C LYS A 58 5.70 -5.17 3.05
N GLY A 59 5.27 -3.94 2.73
CA GLY A 59 3.93 -3.66 2.23
C GLY A 59 3.64 -4.33 0.88
N ARG A 60 4.66 -4.51 0.03
CA ARG A 60 4.59 -5.29 -1.22
C ARG A 60 4.94 -6.77 -1.05
N GLY A 61 5.39 -7.19 0.12
CA GLY A 61 5.84 -8.56 0.35
C GLY A 61 7.14 -8.91 -0.36
N ILE A 62 7.97 -7.92 -0.69
CA ILE A 62 9.26 -8.11 -1.37
C ILE A 62 10.18 -8.92 -0.47
N ARG A 63 10.76 -10.01 -1.01
CA ARG A 63 11.52 -10.99 -0.22
C ARG A 63 13.01 -10.99 -0.51
N SER A 64 13.45 -10.34 -1.58
CA SER A 64 14.87 -10.26 -1.93
C SER A 64 15.31 -8.84 -2.29
N LEU A 65 16.61 -8.60 -2.15
CA LEU A 65 17.23 -7.35 -2.55
C LEU A 65 17.10 -7.16 -4.06
N GLU A 66 17.25 -8.23 -4.84
CA GLU A 66 17.15 -8.22 -6.30
C GLU A 66 15.78 -7.70 -6.75
N GLU A 67 14.71 -8.25 -6.17
CA GLU A 67 13.34 -7.77 -6.41
C GLU A 67 13.19 -6.30 -6.00
N TYR A 68 13.73 -5.92 -4.84
CA TYR A 68 13.69 -4.52 -4.40
C TYR A 68 14.44 -3.58 -5.34
N LEU A 69 15.51 -4.01 -6.03
CA LEU A 69 16.27 -3.17 -6.95
C LEU A 69 15.53 -2.91 -8.26
N GLU A 70 14.65 -3.82 -8.68
CA GLU A 70 13.96 -3.76 -9.97
C GLU A 70 12.64 -2.98 -9.92
N ILE A 71 11.98 -2.93 -8.76
CA ILE A 71 10.67 -2.29 -8.67
C ILE A 71 10.70 -0.77 -8.88
N GLN A 72 9.60 -0.21 -9.38
CA GLN A 72 9.37 1.24 -9.31
C GLN A 72 8.91 1.63 -7.91
N ARG A 73 9.49 2.71 -7.37
CA ARG A 73 9.14 3.30 -6.07
C ARG A 73 8.16 4.47 -6.27
N THR A 74 7.11 4.25 -7.05
CA THR A 74 6.15 5.28 -7.41
C THR A 74 5.55 5.94 -6.16
N GLY A 75 5.42 7.26 -6.20
CA GLY A 75 4.95 8.07 -5.06
C GLY A 75 5.94 8.30 -3.93
N ARG A 76 7.16 7.78 -4.03
CA ARG A 76 8.24 8.12 -3.12
C ARG A 76 8.93 9.38 -3.65
N GLY A 77 8.92 10.46 -2.87
CA GLY A 77 9.47 11.77 -3.27
C GLY A 77 10.99 11.77 -3.48
N THR A 78 11.72 10.89 -2.78
CA THR A 78 13.18 10.77 -2.92
C THR A 78 13.55 9.58 -3.79
N ARG A 79 14.26 9.84 -4.89
CA ARG A 79 14.82 8.81 -5.78
C ARG A 79 15.92 8.03 -5.07
N PHE A 80 15.79 6.70 -5.02
CA PHE A 80 16.86 5.80 -4.59
C PHE A 80 17.40 5.04 -5.79
N ASP A 81 18.68 5.26 -6.08
CA ASP A 81 19.46 4.39 -6.95
C ASP A 81 19.82 3.07 -6.27
N GLY A 82 20.56 2.19 -6.95
CA GLY A 82 20.91 0.89 -6.42
C GLY A 82 21.73 0.95 -5.12
N SER A 83 22.53 1.99 -4.90
CA SER A 83 23.33 2.14 -3.68
C SER A 83 22.44 2.46 -2.48
N ARG A 84 21.55 3.45 -2.64
CA ARG A 84 20.57 3.84 -1.62
C ARG A 84 19.57 2.72 -1.33
N ARG A 85 19.15 1.96 -2.36
CA ARG A 85 18.29 0.79 -2.19
C ARG A 85 18.98 -0.32 -1.40
N ARG A 86 20.23 -0.66 -1.72
CA ARG A 86 21.02 -1.62 -0.92
C ARG A 86 21.13 -1.19 0.54
N GLN A 87 21.33 0.10 0.79
CA GLN A 87 21.41 0.61 2.16
C GLN A 87 20.06 0.59 2.88
N ALA A 88 18.96 0.92 2.18
CA ALA A 88 17.60 0.79 2.73
C ALA A 88 17.25 -0.68 3.04
N TRP A 89 17.70 -1.61 2.21
CA TRP A 89 17.59 -3.05 2.46
C TRP A 89 18.37 -3.48 3.70
N ALA A 90 19.64 -3.07 3.82
CA ALA A 90 20.45 -3.34 5.01
C ALA A 90 19.80 -2.76 6.29
N TYR A 91 19.20 -1.56 6.21
CA TYR A 91 18.43 -0.98 7.30
C TYR A 91 17.23 -1.87 7.70
N MET A 92 16.49 -2.40 6.72
CA MET A 92 15.37 -3.31 6.95
C MET A 92 15.82 -4.60 7.64
N GLU A 93 16.92 -5.20 7.19
CA GLU A 93 17.49 -6.42 7.78
C GLU A 93 17.94 -6.20 9.23
N GLU A 94 18.68 -5.13 9.51
CA GLU A 94 19.10 -4.76 10.86
C GLU A 94 17.91 -4.46 11.77
N TRP A 95 16.87 -3.80 11.23
CA TRP A 95 15.65 -3.53 11.99
C TRP A 95 14.92 -4.84 12.34
N ASN A 96 14.79 -5.77 11.39
CA ASN A 96 14.19 -7.08 11.62
C ASN A 96 14.99 -7.91 12.63
N ALA A 97 16.31 -7.91 12.54
CA ALA A 97 17.20 -8.58 13.50
C ALA A 97 17.02 -7.98 14.90
N GLY A 98 16.99 -6.64 15.00
CA GLY A 98 16.76 -5.92 16.25
C GLY A 98 15.39 -6.22 16.88
N MET A 99 14.34 -6.34 16.06
CA MET A 99 13.00 -6.73 16.52
C MET A 99 12.95 -8.18 17.01
N THR A 100 13.59 -9.10 16.27
CA THR A 100 13.71 -10.52 16.62
C THR A 100 14.39 -10.71 17.98
N GLN A 101 15.54 -10.08 18.19
CA GLN A 101 16.26 -10.12 19.47
C GLN A 101 15.42 -9.60 20.64
N ARG A 102 14.52 -8.65 20.38
CA ARG A 102 13.63 -8.05 21.37
C ARG A 102 12.32 -8.83 21.57
N GLY A 103 12.11 -9.91 20.80
CA GLY A 103 10.90 -10.71 20.82
C GLY A 103 9.65 -9.90 20.42
N THR A 104 9.78 -9.06 19.40
CA THR A 104 8.68 -8.30 18.80
C THR A 104 8.73 -8.42 17.28
N ALA A 105 7.65 -8.02 16.62
CA ALA A 105 7.63 -7.73 15.20
C ALA A 105 6.89 -6.40 14.97
N ASP A 106 6.89 -5.88 13.75
CA ASP A 106 6.04 -4.75 13.40
C ASP A 106 4.67 -5.22 12.84
N PHE A 107 3.83 -4.25 12.52
CA PHE A 107 2.49 -4.53 12.00
C PHE A 107 2.54 -5.12 10.58
N ALA A 108 3.49 -4.69 9.74
CA ALA A 108 3.63 -5.20 8.38
C ALA A 108 4.03 -6.69 8.41
N ASP A 109 4.93 -7.07 9.32
CA ASP A 109 5.28 -8.48 9.56
C ASP A 109 4.06 -9.31 9.97
N THR A 110 3.17 -8.73 10.78
CA THR A 110 1.93 -9.41 11.20
C THR A 110 0.97 -9.61 10.03
N ILE A 111 0.89 -8.66 9.10
CA ILE A 111 0.11 -8.84 7.86
C ILE A 111 0.72 -9.95 7.02
N THR A 112 2.03 -9.93 6.77
CA THR A 112 2.70 -10.96 5.97
C THR A 112 2.47 -12.36 6.53
N ARG A 113 2.65 -12.56 7.84
CA ARG A 113 2.36 -13.85 8.49
C ARG A 113 0.88 -14.21 8.43
N ALA A 114 -0.02 -13.24 8.60
CA ALA A 114 -1.45 -13.50 8.48
C ALA A 114 -1.83 -13.97 7.06
N VAL A 115 -1.18 -13.44 6.01
CA VAL A 115 -1.37 -13.91 4.63
C VAL A 115 -0.90 -15.35 4.48
N GLU A 116 0.27 -15.68 5.01
CA GLU A 116 0.80 -17.05 4.99
C GLU A 116 -0.10 -18.03 5.73
N HIS A 117 -0.63 -17.64 6.89
CA HIS A 117 -1.61 -18.45 7.61
C HIS A 117 -2.94 -18.56 6.88
N ALA A 118 -3.44 -17.48 6.28
CA ALA A 118 -4.68 -17.48 5.53
C ALA A 118 -4.60 -18.40 4.30
N ARG A 119 -3.45 -18.46 3.62
CA ARG A 119 -3.20 -19.38 2.49
C ARG A 119 -3.23 -20.86 2.89
N ASN A 120 -3.00 -21.17 4.16
CA ASN A 120 -3.05 -22.53 4.68
C ASN A 120 -4.45 -22.93 5.16
N LEU A 121 -5.45 -22.04 5.09
CA LEU A 121 -6.84 -22.38 5.39
C LEU A 121 -7.43 -23.14 4.20
N ASN A 122 -8.12 -24.26 4.50
CA ASN A 122 -8.74 -25.10 3.46
C ASN A 122 -9.97 -24.44 2.83
N ASP A 123 -10.69 -23.64 3.62
CA ASP A 123 -11.95 -23.02 3.23
C ASP A 123 -11.86 -21.49 3.37
N PRO A 124 -12.59 -20.75 2.51
CA PRO A 124 -12.82 -19.32 2.69
C PRO A 124 -13.34 -18.99 4.09
N SER A 125 -12.72 -18.00 4.73
CA SER A 125 -13.15 -17.49 6.05
C SER A 125 -14.35 -16.57 5.96
N TYR A 126 -14.51 -15.90 4.81
CA TYR A 126 -15.61 -14.97 4.55
C TYR A 126 -16.24 -15.25 3.19
N ARG A 127 -17.54 -14.95 3.06
CA ARG A 127 -18.24 -15.07 1.78
C ARG A 127 -17.91 -13.92 0.82
N ALA A 128 -17.79 -12.71 1.35
CA ALA A 128 -17.44 -11.52 0.59
C ALA A 128 -16.78 -10.48 1.51
N ALA A 129 -16.08 -9.51 0.92
CA ALA A 129 -15.52 -8.36 1.62
C ALA A 129 -15.84 -7.06 0.88
N VAL A 130 -16.19 -6.03 1.65
CA VAL A 130 -16.26 -4.63 1.19
C VAL A 130 -15.06 -3.91 1.77
N ILE A 131 -14.22 -3.37 0.88
CA ILE A 131 -13.02 -2.61 1.23
C ILE A 131 -13.32 -1.16 0.89
N ASP A 132 -13.37 -0.32 1.91
CA ASP A 132 -13.44 1.13 1.77
C ASP A 132 -12.04 1.73 1.95
N GLU A 133 -11.80 2.89 1.33
CA GLU A 133 -10.50 3.57 1.31
C GLU A 133 -9.36 2.62 0.88
N ALA A 134 -9.56 1.88 -0.21
CA ALA A 134 -8.59 0.91 -0.70
C ALA A 134 -7.20 1.50 -0.90
N GLN A 135 -7.12 2.80 -1.22
CA GLN A 135 -5.87 3.54 -1.34
C GLN A 135 -5.05 3.62 -0.04
N ASP A 136 -5.58 3.24 1.13
CA ASP A 136 -4.82 3.15 2.40
C ASP A 136 -4.26 1.75 2.66
N LEU A 137 -4.61 0.75 1.86
CA LEU A 137 -4.10 -0.62 2.01
C LEU A 137 -2.74 -0.78 1.35
N THR A 138 -1.91 -1.65 1.95
CA THR A 138 -0.72 -2.19 1.27
C THR A 138 -1.13 -3.38 0.39
N LEU A 139 -0.25 -3.75 -0.55
CA LEU A 139 -0.45 -4.92 -1.42
C LEU A 139 -0.70 -6.19 -0.59
N MET A 140 0.12 -6.42 0.44
CA MET A 140 -0.05 -7.55 1.36
C MET A 140 -1.37 -7.46 2.15
N GLY A 141 -1.84 -6.25 2.48
CA GLY A 141 -3.13 -6.04 3.14
C GLY A 141 -4.29 -6.45 2.24
N LEU A 142 -4.26 -6.05 0.97
CA LEU A 142 -5.28 -6.45 -0.01
C LEU A 142 -5.23 -7.96 -0.29
N GLN A 143 -4.02 -8.53 -0.44
CA GLN A 143 -3.84 -9.98 -0.58
C GLN A 143 -4.40 -10.75 0.63
N LEU A 144 -4.25 -10.23 1.85
CA LEU A 144 -4.85 -10.84 3.04
C LEU A 144 -6.37 -10.93 2.92
N VAL A 145 -7.03 -9.83 2.57
CA VAL A 145 -8.49 -9.81 2.43
C VAL A 145 -8.93 -10.76 1.31
N ARG A 146 -8.27 -10.70 0.16
CA ARG A 146 -8.51 -11.59 -0.98
C ARG A 146 -8.40 -13.06 -0.59
N THR A 147 -7.30 -13.47 0.04
CA THR A 147 -7.09 -14.85 0.48
C THR A 147 -8.16 -15.31 1.48
N LEU A 148 -8.69 -14.44 2.34
CA LEU A 148 -9.75 -14.82 3.27
C LEU A 148 -11.11 -15.04 2.60
N VAL A 149 -11.35 -14.44 1.43
CA VAL A 149 -12.58 -14.59 0.65
C VAL A 149 -12.50 -15.75 -0.35
N ASN A 150 -11.34 -15.94 -0.97
CA ASN A 150 -11.11 -16.94 -2.02
C ASN A 150 -10.49 -18.25 -1.48
N GLY A 151 -9.95 -18.24 -0.26
CA GLY A 151 -9.21 -19.37 0.28
C GLY A 151 -7.88 -19.57 -0.45
N LYS A 152 -7.55 -20.83 -0.75
CA LYS A 152 -6.34 -21.22 -1.51
C LYS A 152 -6.50 -21.07 -3.03
N ASP A 153 -7.70 -20.78 -3.51
CA ASP A 153 -7.97 -20.69 -4.94
C ASP A 153 -7.40 -19.38 -5.48
N ASP A 154 -6.71 -19.47 -6.62
CA ASP A 154 -6.10 -18.31 -7.28
C ASP A 154 -7.09 -17.48 -8.07
N ASP A 155 -8.32 -17.97 -8.29
CA ASP A 155 -9.38 -17.25 -9.01
C ASP A 155 -10.28 -16.48 -8.04
N ASP A 156 -10.63 -15.25 -8.44
CA ASP A 156 -11.61 -14.47 -7.69
C ASP A 156 -13.02 -15.04 -7.87
N ARG A 157 -13.73 -15.16 -6.76
CA ARG A 157 -15.12 -15.61 -6.76
C ARG A 157 -16.04 -14.50 -7.25
N ASP A 158 -17.11 -14.89 -7.93
CA ASP A 158 -18.19 -13.96 -8.26
C ASP A 158 -18.74 -13.30 -7.00
N ASP A 159 -18.92 -11.97 -7.07
CA ASP A 159 -19.40 -11.12 -5.98
C ASP A 159 -18.61 -11.24 -4.65
N GLY A 160 -17.34 -11.68 -4.71
CA GLY A 160 -16.50 -11.87 -3.54
C GLY A 160 -15.87 -10.59 -2.99
N LEU A 161 -15.50 -9.65 -3.85
CA LEU A 161 -14.79 -8.44 -3.47
C LEU A 161 -15.48 -7.21 -4.06
N LEU A 162 -15.77 -6.24 -3.19
CA LEU A 162 -16.11 -4.86 -3.56
C LEU A 162 -15.02 -3.94 -3.04
N ILE A 163 -14.31 -3.28 -3.94
CA ILE A 163 -13.20 -2.38 -3.62
C ILE A 163 -13.64 -0.97 -3.97
N VAL A 164 -13.61 -0.09 -2.98
CA VAL A 164 -13.92 1.33 -3.10
C VAL A 164 -12.67 2.11 -2.70
N GLY A 165 -12.30 3.09 -3.51
CA GLY A 165 -11.18 3.97 -3.23
C GLY A 165 -11.17 5.20 -4.13
N ASP A 166 -10.32 6.16 -3.78
CA ASP A 166 -10.17 7.39 -4.53
C ASP A 166 -9.01 7.28 -5.54
N GLY A 167 -9.34 7.13 -6.83
CA GLY A 167 -8.36 7.07 -7.91
C GLY A 167 -7.56 8.38 -8.11
N ALA A 168 -8.06 9.52 -7.62
CA ALA A 168 -7.33 10.78 -7.66
C ALA A 168 -6.18 10.82 -6.64
N GLN A 169 -6.25 10.00 -5.58
CA GLN A 169 -5.15 9.77 -4.63
C GLN A 169 -4.21 8.71 -5.21
N ARG A 170 -3.59 9.05 -6.36
CA ARG A 170 -2.87 8.23 -7.36
C ARG A 170 -1.90 7.13 -6.89
N ILE A 171 -1.72 6.87 -5.61
CA ILE A 171 -0.64 6.05 -5.07
C ILE A 171 -1.10 5.35 -3.79
N TYR A 172 -1.54 4.09 -3.90
CA TYR A 172 -1.61 3.17 -2.74
C TYR A 172 -0.29 3.21 -1.94
N PRO A 173 -0.24 2.91 -0.62
CA PRO A 173 0.99 2.71 0.11
C PRO A 173 1.91 1.75 -0.63
N GLY A 174 2.98 2.30 -1.20
CA GLY A 174 3.85 1.55 -2.08
C GLY A 174 3.23 1.21 -3.43
N ALA A 175 2.46 2.08 -4.06
CA ALA A 175 2.10 2.11 -5.49
C ALA A 175 2.05 0.75 -6.21
N PHE A 176 1.13 -0.11 -5.80
CA PHE A 176 0.84 -1.37 -6.49
C PHE A 176 -0.47 -1.25 -7.27
N THR A 177 -0.68 -2.14 -8.23
CA THR A 177 -1.94 -2.24 -8.99
C THR A 177 -2.83 -3.34 -8.40
N LEU A 178 -4.15 -3.26 -8.55
CA LEU A 178 -5.07 -4.29 -8.05
C LEU A 178 -4.72 -5.67 -8.63
N ARG A 179 -4.25 -5.70 -9.89
CA ARG A 179 -3.73 -6.90 -10.54
C ARG A 179 -2.52 -7.50 -9.84
N GLN A 180 -1.58 -6.70 -9.34
CA GLN A 180 -0.47 -7.20 -8.53
C GLN A 180 -0.95 -7.85 -7.22
N ALA A 181 -2.10 -7.42 -6.70
CA ALA A 181 -2.75 -8.06 -5.55
C ALA A 181 -3.48 -9.36 -5.91
N GLY A 182 -3.49 -9.73 -7.20
CA GLY A 182 -4.24 -10.86 -7.75
C GLY A 182 -5.73 -10.55 -7.92
N VAL A 183 -6.16 -9.31 -7.76
CA VAL A 183 -7.56 -8.92 -7.95
C VAL A 183 -7.77 -8.58 -9.42
N GLU A 184 -8.64 -9.33 -10.07
CA GLU A 184 -9.08 -9.02 -11.44
C GLU A 184 -10.18 -7.96 -11.36
N VAL A 185 -10.10 -6.88 -12.14
CA VAL A 185 -11.14 -5.82 -12.14
C VAL A 185 -11.61 -5.45 -13.53
N ARG A 186 -11.00 -6.02 -14.57
CA ARG A 186 -11.28 -5.66 -15.95
C ARG A 186 -12.77 -5.83 -16.28
N GLY A 187 -13.38 -4.75 -16.75
CA GLY A 187 -14.81 -4.72 -17.08
C GLY A 187 -15.75 -4.77 -15.87
N ARG A 188 -15.22 -4.65 -14.66
CA ARG A 188 -15.96 -4.63 -13.37
C ARG A 188 -15.75 -3.33 -12.60
N THR A 189 -15.09 -2.34 -13.21
CA THR A 189 -14.81 -1.02 -12.63
C THR A 189 -15.96 -0.05 -12.90
N THR A 190 -16.33 0.76 -11.90
CA THR A 190 -17.33 1.82 -12.04
C THR A 190 -16.81 3.10 -11.39
N VAL A 191 -16.74 4.19 -12.16
CA VAL A 191 -16.30 5.50 -11.67
C VAL A 191 -17.52 6.33 -11.23
N LEU A 192 -17.54 6.72 -9.95
CA LEU A 192 -18.56 7.63 -9.43
C LEU A 192 -18.17 9.09 -9.73
N ARG A 193 -18.83 9.69 -10.73
CA ARG A 193 -18.49 11.04 -11.23
C ARG A 193 -19.19 12.19 -10.51
N GLN A 194 -20.25 11.91 -9.76
CA GLN A 194 -21.07 12.94 -9.12
C GLN A 194 -20.62 13.19 -7.68
N ASN A 195 -20.22 14.44 -7.40
CA ASN A 195 -19.90 14.85 -6.04
C ASN A 195 -21.15 15.36 -5.34
N TYR A 196 -21.59 14.65 -4.30
CA TYR A 196 -22.76 15.02 -3.49
C TYR A 196 -22.42 15.83 -2.24
N ARG A 197 -21.13 15.86 -1.85
CA ARG A 197 -20.66 16.42 -0.58
C ARG A 197 -20.30 17.90 -0.70
N ASN A 198 -19.65 18.26 -1.80
CA ASN A 198 -19.06 19.58 -2.02
C ASN A 198 -19.88 20.39 -3.02
N THR A 199 -19.81 21.72 -2.92
CA THR A 199 -20.37 22.60 -3.94
C THR A 199 -19.43 22.69 -5.14
N ALA A 200 -19.97 23.15 -6.28
CA ALA A 200 -19.19 23.35 -7.50
C ALA A 200 -17.96 24.26 -7.29
N GLU A 201 -18.05 25.28 -6.43
CA GLU A 201 -16.93 26.20 -6.17
C GLU A 201 -15.79 25.52 -5.39
N ILE A 202 -16.13 24.74 -4.37
CA ILE A 202 -15.16 23.96 -3.59
C ILE A 202 -14.50 22.92 -4.49
N LEU A 203 -15.29 22.28 -5.34
CA LEU A 203 -14.78 21.28 -6.29
C LEU A 203 -13.82 21.91 -7.29
N ALA A 204 -14.18 23.03 -7.92
CA ALA A 204 -13.34 23.75 -8.87
C ALA A 204 -12.02 24.22 -8.23
N ALA A 205 -12.07 24.72 -6.99
CA ALA A 205 -10.88 25.07 -6.23
C ALA A 205 -9.97 23.85 -5.99
N ALA A 206 -10.54 22.71 -5.58
CA ALA A 206 -9.79 21.48 -5.35
C ALA A 206 -9.17 20.91 -6.64
N THR A 207 -9.90 20.91 -7.75
CA THR A 207 -9.40 20.46 -9.06
C THR A 207 -8.22 21.32 -9.52
N THR A 208 -8.25 22.63 -9.26
CA THR A 208 -7.15 23.55 -9.60
C THR A 208 -5.86 23.21 -8.82
N VAL A 209 -5.99 22.74 -7.57
CA VAL A 209 -4.85 22.35 -6.72
C VAL A 209 -4.29 20.98 -7.11
N LEU A 210 -5.14 20.03 -7.51
CA LEU A 210 -4.73 18.68 -7.93
C LEU A 210 -4.01 18.67 -9.30
N GLY A 211 -4.18 19.72 -10.10
CA GLY A 211 -3.57 19.85 -11.43
C GLY A 211 -4.23 18.95 -12.48
N ASN A 212 -4.17 19.35 -13.75
CA ASN A 212 -4.78 18.64 -14.90
C ASN A 212 -4.04 17.35 -15.31
N GLY A 213 -3.38 16.64 -14.37
CA GLY A 213 -2.80 15.35 -14.71
C GLY A 213 -3.92 14.33 -15.00
N PRO A 214 -3.70 13.32 -15.86
CA PRO A 214 -4.68 12.27 -16.12
C PRO A 214 -5.00 11.50 -14.83
N ILE A 215 -6.28 11.32 -14.51
CA ILE A 215 -6.68 10.37 -13.47
C ILE A 215 -6.31 8.99 -14.01
N VAL A 216 -5.38 8.30 -13.35
CA VAL A 216 -4.97 6.95 -13.77
C VAL A 216 -6.09 6.02 -13.34
N ASP A 217 -6.72 5.37 -14.32
CA ASP A 217 -7.73 4.36 -14.06
C ASP A 217 -7.09 3.22 -13.23
N MET A 218 -7.89 2.58 -12.38
CA MET A 218 -7.44 1.40 -11.63
C MET A 218 -7.23 0.18 -12.55
N ASP A 219 -7.70 0.28 -13.80
CA ASP A 219 -7.47 -0.69 -14.87
C ASP A 219 -6.13 -0.41 -15.58
N ASP A 220 -5.26 -1.43 -15.67
CA ASP A 220 -3.96 -1.41 -16.36
C ASP A 220 -4.14 -1.36 -17.90
N GLU A 221 -4.81 -0.34 -18.46
CA GLU A 221 -4.77 -0.08 -19.91
C GLU A 221 -3.68 0.97 -20.24
N ASP A 222 -2.60 0.50 -20.86
CA ASP A 222 -1.77 1.35 -21.74
C ASP A 222 -2.61 1.69 -22.97
N ASP A 223 -3.56 2.62 -22.84
CA ASP A 223 -4.43 3.01 -23.94
C ASP A 223 -3.76 4.10 -24.79
N ASP A 224 -3.21 3.69 -25.95
CA ASP A 224 -2.73 4.56 -27.03
C ASP A 224 -3.93 5.12 -27.85
N SER A 225 -5.03 5.45 -27.17
CA SER A 225 -6.23 6.04 -27.76
C SER A 225 -6.17 7.56 -27.72
N PRO A 226 -6.51 8.26 -28.81
CA PRO A 226 -6.42 9.69 -28.87
C PRO A 226 -7.50 10.34 -27.99
N ASN A 227 -7.06 11.04 -26.95
CA ASN A 227 -7.75 12.16 -26.33
C ASN A 227 -9.07 11.85 -25.58
N GLN A 228 -8.98 11.14 -24.45
CA GLN A 228 -10.05 11.16 -23.41
C GLN A 228 -9.92 12.36 -22.44
N ALA A 229 -9.02 13.31 -22.69
CA ALA A 229 -8.73 14.42 -21.78
C ALA A 229 -9.83 15.49 -21.68
N GLU A 230 -10.91 15.43 -22.49
CA GLU A 230 -11.95 16.46 -22.51
C GLU A 230 -13.28 16.09 -21.82
N GLU A 231 -13.52 14.82 -21.46
CA GLU A 231 -14.80 14.39 -20.85
C GLU A 231 -14.77 14.19 -19.32
N GLU A 232 -13.62 14.44 -18.66
CA GLU A 232 -13.42 14.16 -17.24
C GLU A 232 -13.64 15.37 -16.31
N ARG A 233 -14.86 15.91 -16.28
CA ARG A 233 -15.24 16.89 -15.25
C ARG A 233 -16.21 16.25 -14.25
N ALA A 234 -15.76 16.10 -13.01
CA ALA A 234 -16.66 15.77 -11.91
C ALA A 234 -17.73 16.87 -11.77
N ASP A 235 -19.00 16.48 -11.78
CA ASP A 235 -20.12 17.40 -11.71
C ASP A 235 -20.66 17.47 -10.27
N ALA A 236 -20.88 18.68 -9.77
CA ALA A 236 -21.39 18.92 -8.43
C ALA A 236 -22.86 19.31 -8.51
N SER A 237 -23.73 18.56 -7.83
CA SER A 237 -25.18 18.80 -7.85
C SER A 237 -25.61 20.05 -7.07
N ARG A 238 -24.67 20.72 -6.39
CA ARG A 238 -24.92 21.86 -5.49
C ARG A 238 -24.06 23.06 -5.90
N SER A 239 -24.66 24.22 -6.10
CA SER A 239 -23.96 25.52 -6.14
C SER A 239 -24.24 26.31 -4.86
N GLY A 240 -23.23 27.03 -4.35
CA GLY A 240 -23.38 27.91 -3.19
C GLY A 240 -23.88 29.30 -3.57
N LEU A 241 -24.38 30.06 -2.59
CA LEU A 241 -24.61 31.50 -2.77
C LEU A 241 -23.27 32.18 -3.02
N ARG A 242 -23.15 32.86 -4.17
CA ARG A 242 -22.00 33.72 -4.47
C ARG A 242 -21.91 34.82 -3.40
N PRO A 243 -20.72 35.09 -2.84
CA PRO A 243 -20.53 36.23 -1.93
C PRO A 243 -20.80 37.56 -2.63
#